data_AF-A0A1N7IPQ4-F1
#
_entry.id   AF-A0A1N7IPQ4-F1
#
_cell.length_a   1.000
_cell.length_b   1.000
_cell.length_c   1.000
_cell.angle_alpha   90.00
_cell.angle_beta   90.00
_cell.angle_gamma   90.00
#
_symmetry.space_group_name_H-M   'P 1'
#
loop_
_entity.id
_entity.type
_entity.pdbx_description
1 polymer ?
#
loop_
_entity_poly.entity_id
_entity_poly.type
_entity_poly.pdbx_seq_one_letter_code
_entity_poly.pdbx_strand_id
1 'polypeptide(L)'
;MTTPDNAITDSPSLADLRVSRWYRPSSEEIDDAHRAAWGRMRELNSLGNTDRPRAEEILAEIFAPGSAVPGVFAPLYVEFGGNTTFGEHCFLNYNCVILDIAEVTVGNNTLFGPGCQLITVEHPVNDADARAAGWERGRPITIGDNCWFGAGAMVMPGVTVGDNCVIAAGAVVAKDVPDNSLVGGVPAKLIRTLDTPGRPN
;
A
#
# COMPACT_ATOMS: atom_id res chain seq x y z
N MET A 1 11.81 18.95 -22.84
CA MET A 1 11.48 18.01 -21.76
C MET A 1 11.72 18.74 -20.45
N THR A 2 10.67 19.09 -19.73
CA THR A 2 10.77 19.82 -18.47
C THR A 2 11.08 18.84 -17.34
N THR A 3 12.25 19.00 -16.73
CA THR A 3 12.58 18.33 -15.48
C THR A 3 11.69 18.91 -14.39
N PRO A 4 10.92 18.09 -13.63
CA PRO A 4 10.13 18.59 -12.52
C PRO A 4 11.00 19.29 -11.47
N ASP A 5 10.45 20.30 -10.79
CA ASP A 5 11.13 20.95 -9.67
C ASP A 5 11.48 19.93 -8.59
N ASN A 6 12.66 20.06 -7.98
CA ASN A 6 13.22 19.13 -6.98
C ASN A 6 13.42 17.69 -7.47
N ALA A 7 13.57 17.45 -8.78
CA ALA A 7 13.87 16.12 -9.31
C ALA A 7 15.24 15.56 -8.87
N ILE A 8 15.34 14.24 -8.78
CA ILE A 8 16.58 13.48 -8.75
C ILE A 8 16.84 13.04 -10.20
N THR A 9 17.95 13.51 -10.78
CA THR A 9 18.14 13.47 -12.24
C THR A 9 18.98 12.29 -12.72
N ASP A 10 19.82 11.70 -11.85
CA ASP A 10 20.74 10.61 -12.19
C ASP A 10 20.52 9.41 -11.25
N SER A 11 20.31 8.23 -11.84
CA SER A 11 20.29 6.89 -11.23
C SER A 11 19.86 6.84 -9.75
N PRO A 12 18.54 6.94 -9.45
CA PRO A 12 18.09 6.90 -8.06
C PRO A 12 18.38 5.55 -7.41
N SER A 13 18.74 5.61 -6.12
CA SER A 13 18.80 4.46 -5.23
C SER A 13 17.41 4.09 -4.69
N LEU A 14 17.27 2.93 -4.04
CA LEU A 14 16.02 2.58 -3.34
C LEU A 14 15.65 3.56 -2.21
N ALA A 15 16.66 4.20 -1.59
CA ALA A 15 16.43 5.20 -0.56
C ALA A 15 15.85 6.49 -1.15
N ASP A 16 16.30 6.88 -2.35
CA ASP A 16 15.82 8.07 -3.06
C ASP A 16 14.34 7.99 -3.42
N LEU A 17 13.79 6.79 -3.61
CA LEU A 17 12.37 6.62 -3.96
C LEU A 17 11.42 7.08 -2.84
N ARG A 18 11.91 7.12 -1.60
CA ARG A 18 11.13 7.35 -0.38
C ARG A 18 11.12 8.81 0.08
N VAL A 19 11.93 9.67 -0.54
CA VAL A 19 12.14 11.07 -0.07
C VAL A 19 11.13 12.08 -0.63
N SER A 20 10.02 11.60 -1.23
CA SER A 20 8.96 12.45 -1.79
C SER A 20 9.48 13.48 -2.81
N ARG A 21 10.46 13.09 -3.63
CA ARG A 21 10.98 13.86 -4.78
C ARG A 21 10.62 13.17 -6.09
N TRP A 22 10.65 13.91 -7.19
CA TRP A 22 10.45 13.33 -8.53
C TRP A 22 11.69 12.57 -8.97
N TYR A 23 11.53 11.36 -9.48
CA TYR A 23 12.61 10.55 -10.06
C TYR A 23 12.09 9.76 -11.25
N ARG A 24 13.01 9.12 -11.99
CA ARG A 24 12.70 8.07 -12.95
C ARG A 24 13.21 6.75 -12.36
N PRO A 25 12.37 5.73 -12.13
CA PRO A 25 12.72 4.53 -11.37
C PRO A 25 13.55 3.55 -12.19
N SER A 26 14.71 4.00 -12.68
CA SER A 26 15.59 3.19 -13.54
C SER A 26 17.00 3.15 -12.97
N SER A 27 17.30 2.06 -12.27
CA SER A 27 18.65 1.68 -11.86
C SER A 27 18.72 0.16 -11.70
N GLU A 28 19.92 -0.41 -11.79
CA GLU A 28 20.12 -1.87 -11.61
C GLU A 28 19.64 -2.33 -10.23
N GLU A 29 19.86 -1.51 -9.19
CA GLU A 29 19.39 -1.75 -7.83
C GLU A 29 17.85 -1.88 -7.74
N ILE A 30 17.13 -0.97 -8.40
CA ILE A 30 15.66 -0.99 -8.45
C ILE A 30 15.16 -2.21 -9.23
N ASP A 31 15.80 -2.51 -10.35
CA ASP A 31 15.45 -3.66 -11.18
C ASP A 31 15.68 -4.99 -10.45
N ASP A 32 16.76 -5.11 -9.68
CA ASP A 32 17.04 -6.27 -8.83
C ASP A 32 16.00 -6.42 -7.71
N ALA A 33 15.61 -5.32 -7.06
CA ALA A 33 14.59 -5.33 -6.02
C ALA A 33 13.22 -5.79 -6.56
N HIS A 34 12.82 -5.29 -7.74
CA HIS A 34 11.61 -5.77 -8.43
C HIS A 34 11.68 -7.27 -8.74
N ARG A 35 12.79 -7.75 -9.30
CA ARG A 35 12.95 -9.19 -9.60
C ARG A 35 12.82 -10.05 -8.35
N ALA A 36 13.41 -9.61 -7.24
CA ALA A 36 13.31 -10.32 -5.96
C ALA A 36 11.84 -10.39 -5.48
N ALA A 37 11.13 -9.26 -5.46
CA ALA A 37 9.73 -9.20 -5.06
C ALA A 37 8.84 -10.07 -5.97
N TRP A 38 8.99 -9.99 -7.29
CA TRP A 38 8.23 -10.81 -8.24
C TRP A 38 8.48 -12.31 -8.05
N GLY A 39 9.72 -12.72 -7.78
CA GLY A 39 10.06 -14.11 -7.47
C GLY A 39 9.28 -14.63 -6.26
N ARG A 40 9.25 -13.85 -5.18
CA ARG A 40 8.53 -14.18 -3.94
C ARG A 40 7.03 -14.19 -4.12
N MET A 41 6.47 -13.19 -4.79
CA MET A 41 5.03 -13.13 -5.06
C MET A 41 4.58 -14.26 -5.99
N ARG A 42 5.40 -14.65 -6.98
CA ARG A 42 5.12 -15.82 -7.81
C ARG A 42 5.03 -17.10 -6.98
N GLU A 43 5.97 -17.30 -6.06
CA GLU A 43 5.96 -18.44 -5.15
C GLU A 43 4.72 -18.40 -4.25
N LEU A 44 4.53 -17.32 -3.49
CA LEU A 44 3.36 -17.14 -2.61
C LEU A 44 2.04 -17.39 -3.34
N ASN A 45 1.89 -16.83 -4.54
CA ASN A 45 0.65 -16.94 -5.31
C ASN A 45 0.39 -18.35 -5.87
N SER A 46 1.44 -19.19 -5.94
CA SER A 46 1.30 -20.57 -6.39
C SER A 46 0.93 -21.56 -5.27
N LEU A 47 1.35 -21.31 -4.03
CA LEU A 47 1.25 -22.29 -2.93
C LEU A 47 0.68 -21.74 -1.62
N GLY A 48 0.50 -20.42 -1.48
CA GLY A 48 0.20 -19.79 -0.19
C GLY A 48 -1.15 -20.18 0.43
N ASN A 49 -2.12 -20.59 -0.39
CA ASN A 49 -3.43 -21.06 0.09
C ASN A 49 -3.43 -22.54 0.51
N THR A 50 -2.38 -23.29 0.18
CA THR A 50 -2.28 -24.74 0.44
C THR A 50 -1.11 -25.11 1.36
N ASP A 51 -0.11 -24.23 1.49
CA ASP A 51 1.05 -24.38 2.37
C ASP A 51 1.20 -23.11 3.23
N ARG A 52 0.51 -23.11 4.37
CA ARG A 52 0.47 -21.94 5.27
C ARG A 52 1.84 -21.63 5.90
N PRO A 53 2.60 -22.61 6.42
CA PRO A 53 3.95 -22.34 6.95
C PRO A 53 4.86 -21.67 5.92
N ARG A 54 4.88 -22.17 4.67
CA ARG A 54 5.71 -21.56 3.62
C ARG A 54 5.21 -20.16 3.25
N ALA A 55 3.90 -19.93 3.23
CA ALA A 55 3.35 -18.59 3.01
C ALA A 55 3.84 -17.58 4.05
N GLU A 56 3.84 -17.97 5.33
CA GLU A 56 4.28 -17.11 6.43
C GLU A 56 5.79 -16.80 6.35
N GLU A 57 6.62 -17.76 5.97
CA GLU A 57 8.05 -17.53 5.70
C GLU A 57 8.26 -16.52 4.57
N ILE A 58 7.57 -16.68 3.43
CA ILE A 58 7.70 -15.76 2.29
C ILE A 58 7.28 -14.34 2.68
N LEU A 59 6.19 -14.20 3.43
CA LEU A 59 5.69 -12.90 3.89
C LEU A 59 6.66 -12.25 4.90
N ALA A 60 7.27 -13.03 5.79
CA ALA A 60 8.30 -12.54 6.71
C ALA A 60 9.59 -12.11 5.98
N GLU A 61 9.94 -12.78 4.88
CA GLU A 61 11.12 -12.45 4.08
C GLU A 61 10.92 -11.18 3.22
N ILE A 62 9.70 -10.90 2.77
CA ILE A 62 9.43 -9.79 1.84
C ILE A 62 9.10 -8.47 2.53
N PHE A 63 8.40 -8.50 3.67
CA PHE A 63 8.01 -7.27 4.37
C PHE A 63 9.16 -6.67 5.20
N ALA A 64 9.00 -5.41 5.59
CA ALA A 64 10.04 -4.67 6.28
C ALA A 64 10.51 -5.38 7.57
N PRO A 65 11.80 -5.33 7.92
CA PRO A 65 12.30 -5.90 9.17
C PRO A 65 11.53 -5.38 10.38
N GLY A 66 11.04 -6.31 11.22
CA GLY A 66 10.21 -5.98 12.39
C GLY A 66 8.71 -5.89 12.12
N SER A 67 8.27 -6.03 10.86
CA SER A 67 6.85 -6.21 10.53
C SER A 67 6.29 -7.49 11.14
N ALA A 68 5.05 -7.44 11.64
CA ALA A 68 4.28 -8.66 11.86
C ALA A 68 3.92 -9.31 10.51
N VAL A 69 3.62 -10.61 10.53
CA VAL A 69 3.20 -11.37 9.34
C VAL A 69 1.67 -11.39 9.26
N PRO A 70 1.05 -10.73 8.26
CA PRO A 70 -0.39 -10.76 8.12
C PRO A 70 -0.91 -12.12 7.65
N GLY A 71 -2.18 -12.41 7.97
CA GLY A 71 -2.93 -13.44 7.25
C GLY A 71 -3.17 -13.00 5.81
N VAL A 72 -3.06 -13.93 4.85
CA VAL A 72 -3.22 -13.62 3.43
C VAL A 72 -3.97 -14.75 2.76
N PHE A 73 -4.95 -14.39 1.93
CA PHE A 73 -5.42 -15.25 0.86
C PHE A 73 -4.80 -14.82 -0.47
N ALA A 74 -4.04 -15.73 -1.07
CA ALA A 74 -3.38 -15.52 -2.34
C ALA A 74 -4.41 -15.53 -3.50
N PRO A 75 -4.22 -14.70 -4.56
CA PRO A 75 -2.99 -13.98 -4.82
C PRO A 75 -2.90 -12.64 -4.09
N LEU A 76 -1.66 -12.27 -3.74
CA LEU A 76 -1.25 -10.95 -3.27
C LEU A 76 -0.26 -10.37 -4.28
N TYR A 77 -0.33 -9.06 -4.51
CA TYR A 77 0.58 -8.34 -5.39
C TYR A 77 1.30 -7.26 -4.60
N VAL A 78 2.63 -7.30 -4.58
CA VAL A 78 3.49 -6.36 -3.86
C VAL A 78 4.60 -5.90 -4.80
N GLU A 79 4.89 -4.60 -4.80
CA GLU A 79 5.90 -3.98 -5.66
C GLU A 79 7.33 -4.26 -5.17
N PHE A 80 7.65 -3.87 -3.93
CA PHE A 80 8.96 -4.11 -3.30
C PHE A 80 8.84 -4.92 -2.00
N GLY A 81 7.81 -4.64 -1.20
CA GLY A 81 7.51 -5.26 0.08
C GLY A 81 8.33 -4.73 1.25
N GLY A 82 9.63 -4.47 1.06
CA GLY A 82 10.52 -3.97 2.11
C GLY A 82 10.19 -2.56 2.63
N ASN A 83 9.14 -1.93 2.09
CA ASN A 83 8.59 -0.64 2.52
C ASN A 83 7.27 -0.76 3.28
N THR A 84 6.78 -1.99 3.45
CA THR A 84 5.49 -2.24 4.09
C THR A 84 5.70 -2.84 5.47
N THR A 85 5.09 -2.22 6.47
CA THR A 85 5.09 -2.68 7.87
C THR A 85 3.66 -2.90 8.33
N PHE A 86 3.37 -4.07 8.90
CA PHE A 86 2.11 -4.41 9.54
C PHE A 86 2.28 -4.54 11.06
N GLY A 87 1.25 -4.09 11.78
CA GLY A 87 0.97 -4.48 13.16
C GLY A 87 0.38 -5.89 13.25
N GLU A 88 0.11 -6.33 14.47
CA GLU A 88 -0.37 -7.69 14.72
C GLU A 88 -1.80 -7.90 14.23
N HIS A 89 -2.17 -9.16 13.95
CA HIS A 89 -3.53 -9.58 13.60
C HIS A 89 -4.13 -8.92 12.34
N CYS A 90 -3.28 -8.46 11.42
CA CYS A 90 -3.71 -7.96 10.12
C CYS A 90 -4.12 -9.11 9.18
N PHE A 91 -5.04 -8.82 8.26
CA PHE A 91 -5.46 -9.77 7.24
C PHE A 91 -5.71 -9.11 5.89
N LEU A 92 -5.19 -9.71 4.82
CA LEU A 92 -5.47 -9.33 3.43
C LEU A 92 -6.19 -10.46 2.71
N ASN A 93 -7.38 -10.14 2.20
CA ASN A 93 -8.14 -11.08 1.40
C ASN A 93 -7.62 -11.12 -0.06
N TYR A 94 -8.23 -11.97 -0.90
CA TYR A 94 -7.83 -12.21 -2.29
C TYR A 94 -7.58 -10.93 -3.09
N ASN A 95 -6.56 -10.96 -3.94
CA ASN A 95 -6.26 -9.95 -4.95
C ASN A 95 -5.92 -8.56 -4.38
N CYS A 96 -5.44 -8.47 -3.13
CA CYS A 96 -4.93 -7.20 -2.64
C CYS A 96 -3.66 -6.77 -3.39
N VAL A 97 -3.46 -5.46 -3.53
CA VAL A 97 -2.30 -4.85 -4.20
C VAL A 97 -1.65 -3.84 -3.26
N ILE A 98 -0.33 -3.90 -3.15
CA ILE A 98 0.48 -2.93 -2.40
C ILE A 98 1.59 -2.42 -3.34
N LEU A 99 1.45 -1.17 -3.78
CA LEU A 99 2.49 -0.44 -4.52
C LEU A 99 3.25 0.43 -3.53
N ASP A 100 4.24 -0.17 -2.89
CA ASP A 100 5.02 0.39 -1.79
C ASP A 100 6.36 0.98 -2.26
N ILE A 101 6.37 1.74 -3.35
CA ILE A 101 7.55 2.54 -3.69
C ILE A 101 7.98 3.51 -2.58
N ALA A 102 7.01 3.99 -1.77
CA ALA A 102 7.24 4.64 -0.48
C ALA A 102 6.61 3.84 0.66
N GLU A 103 6.88 4.26 1.90
CA GLU A 103 6.47 3.53 3.10
C GLU A 103 4.96 3.34 3.19
N VAL A 104 4.54 2.13 3.57
CA VAL A 104 3.18 1.78 3.94
C VAL A 104 3.21 1.24 5.37
N THR A 105 2.56 1.92 6.29
CA THR A 105 2.42 1.46 7.68
C THR A 105 0.96 1.13 7.97
N VAL A 106 0.71 -0.07 8.51
CA VAL A 106 -0.61 -0.55 8.88
C VAL A 106 -0.62 -0.95 10.36
N GLY A 107 -1.55 -0.40 11.12
CA GLY A 107 -1.75 -0.69 12.54
C GLY A 107 -2.34 -2.07 12.82
N ASN A 108 -2.51 -2.40 14.10
CA ASN A 108 -2.98 -3.69 14.59
C ASN A 108 -4.43 -3.95 14.22
N ASN A 109 -4.81 -5.22 14.11
CA ASN A 109 -6.19 -5.69 13.88
C ASN A 109 -6.87 -5.09 12.65
N THR A 110 -6.09 -4.65 11.66
CA THR A 110 -6.61 -4.02 10.45
C THR A 110 -6.86 -5.05 9.36
N LEU A 111 -8.06 -5.02 8.77
CA LEU A 111 -8.54 -6.04 7.85
C LEU A 111 -8.86 -5.45 6.47
N PHE A 112 -8.41 -6.12 5.42
CA PHE A 112 -8.65 -5.74 4.03
C PHE A 112 -9.52 -6.77 3.32
N GLY A 113 -10.64 -6.31 2.79
CA GLY A 113 -11.50 -7.08 1.89
C GLY A 113 -10.80 -7.40 0.56
N PRO A 114 -11.41 -8.24 -0.30
CA PRO A 114 -10.76 -8.64 -1.53
C PRO A 114 -10.59 -7.47 -2.48
N GLY A 115 -9.48 -7.43 -3.21
CA GLY A 115 -9.19 -6.40 -4.19
C GLY A 115 -8.84 -5.02 -3.62
N CYS A 116 -8.54 -4.92 -2.31
CA CYS A 116 -8.09 -3.66 -1.73
C CYS A 116 -6.71 -3.25 -2.27
N GLN A 117 -6.46 -1.95 -2.40
CA GLN A 117 -5.25 -1.43 -3.00
C GLN A 117 -4.65 -0.31 -2.16
N LEU A 118 -3.35 -0.43 -1.85
CA LEU A 118 -2.54 0.60 -1.19
C LEU A 118 -1.53 1.13 -2.20
N ILE A 119 -1.65 2.40 -2.60
CA ILE A 119 -0.90 2.96 -3.72
C ILE A 119 -0.11 4.16 -3.23
N THR A 120 1.22 4.05 -3.19
CA THR A 120 2.09 5.16 -2.76
C THR A 120 2.67 5.97 -3.93
N VAL A 121 2.58 5.49 -5.16
CA VAL A 121 3.13 6.15 -6.35
C VAL A 121 2.17 7.18 -6.96
N GLU A 122 2.71 8.34 -7.35
CA GLU A 122 2.02 9.31 -8.21
C GLU A 122 2.86 9.72 -9.42
N HIS A 123 2.19 10.19 -10.47
CA HIS A 123 2.83 10.72 -11.68
C HIS A 123 2.41 12.18 -11.92
N PRO A 124 3.19 12.96 -12.70
CA PRO A 124 2.81 14.31 -13.07
C PRO A 124 1.44 14.33 -13.77
N VAL A 125 0.49 15.07 -13.21
CA VAL A 125 -0.89 15.19 -13.74
C VAL A 125 -0.94 16.23 -14.87
N ASN A 126 -0.37 17.42 -14.62
CA ASN A 126 -0.41 18.56 -15.54
C ASN A 126 0.78 18.64 -16.51
N ASP A 127 1.68 17.65 -16.50
CA ASP A 127 2.81 17.56 -17.43
C ASP A 127 2.82 16.17 -18.10
N ALA A 128 2.26 16.10 -19.30
CA ALA A 128 2.15 14.85 -20.05
C ALA A 128 3.50 14.34 -20.55
N ASP A 129 4.43 15.23 -20.90
CA ASP A 129 5.77 14.87 -21.37
C ASP A 129 6.60 14.30 -20.23
N ALA A 130 6.50 14.89 -19.03
CA ALA A 130 7.15 14.35 -17.85
C ALA A 130 6.57 12.98 -17.47
N ARG A 131 5.25 12.80 -17.52
CA ARG A 131 4.66 11.47 -17.29
C ARG A 131 5.12 10.44 -18.33
N ALA A 132 5.18 10.81 -19.62
CA ALA A 132 5.66 9.93 -20.68
C ALA A 132 7.15 9.56 -20.52
N ALA A 133 7.92 10.38 -19.80
CA ALA A 133 9.30 10.11 -19.44
C ALA A 133 9.49 9.03 -18.35
N GLY A 134 8.40 8.63 -17.69
CA GLY A 134 8.46 7.80 -16.49
C GLY A 134 8.79 8.58 -15.21
N TRP A 135 8.53 9.89 -15.15
CA TRP A 135 8.66 10.61 -13.88
C TRP A 135 7.56 10.17 -12.91
N GLU A 136 7.97 9.91 -11.67
CA GLU A 136 7.07 9.53 -10.57
C GLU A 136 7.60 10.01 -9.22
N ARG A 137 6.76 9.90 -8.19
CA ARG A 137 7.08 10.25 -6.82
C ARG A 137 6.33 9.33 -5.85
N GLY A 138 7.04 8.82 -4.85
CA GLY A 138 6.43 8.08 -3.74
C GLY A 138 5.92 9.03 -2.64
N ARG A 139 4.71 8.78 -2.13
CA ARG A 139 4.14 9.43 -0.94
C ARG A 139 3.62 8.37 0.04
N PRO A 140 4.09 8.38 1.29
CA PRO A 140 3.82 7.29 2.24
C PRO A 140 2.34 7.19 2.62
N ILE A 141 1.88 5.99 2.95
CA ILE A 141 0.54 5.73 3.49
C ILE A 141 0.65 5.30 4.95
N THR A 142 -0.23 5.82 5.80
CA THR A 142 -0.36 5.39 7.20
C THR A 142 -1.80 4.97 7.47
N ILE A 143 -1.99 3.77 8.01
CA ILE A 143 -3.29 3.23 8.40
C ILE A 143 -3.23 2.86 9.87
N GLY A 144 -4.18 3.36 10.66
CA GLY A 144 -4.28 3.12 12.09
C GLY A 144 -4.73 1.70 12.46
N ASP A 145 -4.99 1.54 13.75
CA ASP A 145 -5.44 0.29 14.35
C ASP A 145 -6.94 0.06 14.11
N ASN A 146 -7.36 -1.20 14.14
CA ASN A 146 -8.76 -1.65 14.11
C ASN A 146 -9.55 -1.14 12.89
N CYS A 147 -8.89 -0.93 11.76
CA CYS A 147 -9.54 -0.48 10.54
C CYS A 147 -10.14 -1.64 9.75
N TRP A 148 -11.22 -1.38 9.01
CA TRP A 148 -11.76 -2.33 8.06
C TRP A 148 -11.97 -1.70 6.69
N PHE A 149 -11.36 -2.30 5.67
CA PHE A 149 -11.49 -1.90 4.28
C PHE A 149 -12.40 -2.87 3.55
N GLY A 150 -13.53 -2.38 3.06
CA GLY A 150 -14.46 -3.14 2.23
C GLY A 150 -13.83 -3.53 0.88
N ALA A 151 -14.42 -4.52 0.22
CA ALA A 151 -13.91 -5.04 -1.05
C ALA A 151 -13.65 -3.92 -2.08
N GLY A 152 -12.48 -3.96 -2.73
CA GLY A 152 -12.11 -2.99 -3.76
C GLY A 152 -11.83 -1.57 -3.27
N ALA A 153 -11.72 -1.33 -1.96
CA ALA A 153 -11.32 -0.02 -1.45
C ALA A 153 -9.85 0.31 -1.81
N MET A 154 -9.58 1.58 -2.09
CA MET A 154 -8.27 2.06 -2.52
C MET A 154 -7.81 3.23 -1.66
N VAL A 155 -6.57 3.18 -1.19
CA VAL A 155 -5.90 4.27 -0.47
C VAL A 155 -4.86 4.90 -1.39
N MET A 156 -4.98 6.21 -1.59
CA MET A 156 -4.16 6.97 -2.53
C MET A 156 -2.85 7.48 -1.90
N PRO A 157 -1.88 7.93 -2.71
CA PRO A 157 -0.57 8.36 -2.23
C PRO A 157 -0.66 9.44 -1.15
N GLY A 158 0.10 9.24 -0.06
CA GLY A 158 0.24 10.27 0.97
C GLY A 158 -0.95 10.44 1.90
N VAL A 159 -1.82 9.44 2.02
CA VAL A 159 -3.02 9.47 2.86
C VAL A 159 -2.76 8.82 4.20
N THR A 160 -3.26 9.46 5.26
CA THR A 160 -3.38 8.88 6.59
C THR A 160 -4.83 8.48 6.89
N VAL A 161 -5.06 7.21 7.24
CA VAL A 161 -6.33 6.71 7.78
C VAL A 161 -6.15 6.52 9.28
N GLY A 162 -6.94 7.23 10.07
CA GLY A 162 -6.94 7.15 11.53
C GLY A 162 -7.49 5.83 12.08
N ASP A 163 -7.50 5.69 13.38
CA ASP A 163 -7.90 4.45 14.06
C ASP A 163 -9.40 4.17 13.94
N ASN A 164 -9.79 2.90 14.02
CA ASN A 164 -11.18 2.44 14.07
C ASN A 164 -12.01 2.88 12.85
N CYS A 165 -11.37 3.11 11.70
CA CYS A 165 -12.06 3.55 10.50
C CYS A 165 -12.67 2.37 9.73
N VAL A 166 -13.84 2.62 9.13
CA VAL A 166 -14.45 1.72 8.15
C VAL A 166 -14.45 2.41 6.80
N ILE A 167 -13.80 1.77 5.82
CA ILE A 167 -13.76 2.24 4.44
C ILE A 167 -14.73 1.38 3.65
N ALA A 168 -15.80 1.97 3.13
CA ALA A 168 -16.81 1.24 2.38
C ALA A 168 -16.23 0.59 1.11
N ALA A 169 -16.86 -0.50 0.66
CA ALA A 169 -16.47 -1.19 -0.57
C ALA A 169 -16.44 -0.24 -1.78
N GLY A 170 -15.40 -0.38 -2.61
CA GLY A 170 -15.18 0.44 -3.80
C GLY A 170 -14.84 1.91 -3.55
N ALA A 171 -14.57 2.31 -2.30
CA ALA A 171 -14.21 3.69 -2.00
C ALA A 171 -12.79 4.04 -2.47
N VAL A 172 -12.60 5.28 -2.94
CA VAL A 172 -11.27 5.82 -3.30
C VAL A 172 -10.90 6.90 -2.29
N VAL A 173 -10.06 6.54 -1.33
CA VAL A 173 -9.61 7.40 -0.22
C VAL A 173 -8.45 8.26 -0.71
N ALA A 174 -8.79 9.48 -1.17
CA ALA A 174 -7.85 10.45 -1.73
C ALA A 174 -7.44 11.57 -0.76
N LYS A 175 -7.92 11.51 0.49
CA LYS A 175 -7.65 12.48 1.56
C LYS A 175 -7.64 11.74 2.91
N ASP A 176 -6.96 12.33 3.88
CA ASP A 176 -6.89 11.79 5.23
C ASP A 176 -8.27 11.55 5.82
N VAL A 177 -8.37 10.46 6.58
CA VAL A 177 -9.60 10.02 7.25
C VAL A 177 -9.35 10.12 8.75
N PRO A 178 -10.11 10.93 9.50
CA PRO A 178 -9.94 11.02 10.94
C PRO A 178 -10.44 9.76 11.63
N ASP A 179 -9.95 9.48 12.83
CA ASP A 179 -10.35 8.34 13.65
C ASP A 179 -11.88 8.18 13.74
N ASN A 180 -12.32 6.94 13.91
CA ASN A 180 -13.73 6.57 14.12
C ASN A 180 -14.62 7.07 12.99
N SER A 181 -14.18 6.94 11.73
CA SER A 181 -14.94 7.38 10.57
C SER A 181 -15.44 6.22 9.73
N LEU A 182 -16.69 6.29 9.30
CA LEU A 182 -17.18 5.55 8.14
C LEU A 182 -17.12 6.46 6.92
N VAL A 183 -16.30 6.11 5.94
CA VAL A 183 -16.20 6.84 4.66
C VAL A 183 -16.57 5.95 3.47
N GLY A 184 -17.03 6.55 2.39
CA GLY A 184 -17.31 5.83 1.16
C GLY A 184 -17.49 6.72 -0.07
N GLY A 185 -17.47 6.08 -1.24
CA GLY A 185 -17.65 6.74 -2.54
C GLY A 185 -16.35 7.02 -3.30
N VAL A 186 -16.50 7.64 -4.48
CA VAL A 186 -15.40 8.02 -5.38
C VAL A 186 -15.57 9.50 -5.77
N PRO A 187 -14.79 10.43 -5.19
CA PRO A 187 -13.87 10.22 -4.08
C PRO A 187 -14.60 9.90 -2.76
N ALA A 188 -13.90 9.23 -1.84
CA ALA A 188 -14.44 8.88 -0.53
C ALA A 188 -14.79 10.15 0.27
N LYS A 189 -15.95 10.13 0.93
CA LYS A 189 -16.42 11.18 1.82
C LYS A 189 -16.88 10.58 3.13
N LEU A 190 -16.77 11.36 4.22
CA LEU A 190 -17.36 11.01 5.51
C LEU A 190 -18.86 10.77 5.33
N ILE A 191 -19.30 9.56 5.66
CA ILE A 191 -20.72 9.19 5.73
C ILE A 191 -21.23 9.52 7.13
N ARG A 192 -20.51 9.06 8.16
CA ARG A 192 -20.76 9.38 9.56
C ARG A 192 -19.54 9.03 10.41
N THR A 193 -19.51 9.56 11.63
CA THR A 193 -18.62 9.05 12.68
C THR A 193 -19.18 7.74 13.25
N LEU A 194 -18.28 6.94 13.80
CA LEU A 194 -18.54 5.71 14.52
C LEU A 194 -18.38 6.01 16.02
N ASP A 195 -19.25 5.45 16.83
CA ASP A 195 -19.07 5.50 18.29
C ASP A 195 -18.15 4.36 18.73
N THR A 196 -17.46 4.53 19.85
CA THR A 196 -16.54 3.55 20.45
C THR A 196 -17.26 2.20 20.75
N PRO A 197 -16.58 1.03 20.67
CA PRO A 197 -17.21 -0.27 20.35
C PRO A 197 -18.16 -0.86 21.41
N GLY A 198 -19.18 -1.60 20.95
CA GLY A 198 -20.01 -2.47 21.82
C GLY A 198 -21.40 -2.84 21.30
N ARG A 199 -21.87 -2.25 20.18
CA ARG A 199 -23.13 -2.65 19.56
C ARG A 199 -22.90 -3.10 18.12
N PRO A 200 -23.21 -4.36 17.77
CA PRO A 200 -23.45 -4.67 16.37
C PRO A 200 -24.62 -3.80 15.87
N ASN A 201 -24.53 -3.34 14.61
CA ASN A 201 -25.63 -2.63 13.94
C ASN A 201 -26.91 -3.47 13.95
#